data_AF-A0A7X9P1K2-F1
#
_entry.id   AF-A0A7X9P1K2-F1
#
_cell.length_a   1.000
_cell.length_b   1.000
_cell.length_c   1.000
_cell.angle_alpha   90.00
_cell.angle_beta   90.00
_cell.angle_gamma   90.00
#
_symmetry.space_group_name_H-M   'P 1'
#
loop_
_entity.id
_entity.type
_entity.pdbx_description
1 polymer ?
#
loop_
_entity_poly.entity_id
_entity_poly.type
_entity_poly.pdbx_seq_one_letter_code
_entity_poly.pdbx_strand_id
1 'polypeptide(L)'
;MKFTTQTIYTNVFRFFLVAISALTIASCSKENDEVTPEPVSAIEITSLEDGAIVGAETSFELVTAVSSLSGTIAEPKVSFTNVKTGQQFEFELIGKMPEIEGAVNTTLTAQVDGLIKGEYEVIASFQETLVTNNIVISEAINVTALPKEPKN
;
A
#
# COMPACT_ATOMS: atom_id res chain seq x y z
N MET A 1 -27.67 -34.77 32.04
CA MET A 1 -26.38 -34.21 32.50
C MET A 1 -25.43 -34.13 31.30
N LYS A 2 -24.62 -33.07 31.24
CA LYS A 2 -23.64 -32.68 30.21
C LYS A 2 -24.20 -31.94 28.99
N PHE A 3 -24.54 -30.67 29.23
CA PHE A 3 -24.30 -29.61 28.24
C PHE A 3 -22.80 -29.60 27.96
N THR A 4 -22.42 -29.87 26.70
CA THR A 4 -21.02 -29.82 26.28
C THR A 4 -20.89 -28.69 25.27
N THR A 5 -20.22 -27.66 25.73
CA THR A 5 -19.82 -26.41 25.10
C THR A 5 -19.03 -26.65 23.81
N GLN A 6 -19.67 -26.75 22.63
CA GLN A 6 -18.95 -26.71 21.34
C GLN A 6 -19.72 -26.09 20.17
N THR A 7 -20.85 -25.42 20.41
CA THR A 7 -21.71 -24.90 19.32
C THR A 7 -21.30 -23.52 18.76
N ILE A 8 -20.15 -22.95 19.13
CA ILE A 8 -19.75 -21.60 18.68
C ILE A 8 -18.59 -21.61 17.67
N TYR A 9 -17.86 -22.72 17.50
CA TYR A 9 -16.76 -22.79 16.52
C TYR A 9 -17.16 -23.26 15.12
N THR A 10 -18.44 -23.58 14.90
CA THR A 10 -18.90 -24.19 13.64
C THR A 10 -19.18 -23.19 12.52
N ASN A 11 -19.19 -21.87 12.81
CA ASN A 11 -19.47 -20.82 11.81
C ASN A 11 -18.28 -19.97 11.38
N VAL A 12 -17.10 -20.10 12.02
CA VAL A 12 -15.92 -19.28 11.66
C VAL A 12 -14.93 -20.05 10.79
N PHE A 13 -14.95 -21.39 10.81
CA PHE A 13 -13.99 -22.20 10.05
C PHE A 13 -14.50 -22.66 8.66
N ARG A 14 -15.76 -22.38 8.32
CA ARG A 14 -16.36 -22.76 7.02
C ARG A 14 -16.23 -21.71 5.92
N PHE A 15 -15.77 -20.50 6.23
CA PHE A 15 -15.45 -19.47 5.23
C PHE A 15 -13.95 -19.43 4.86
N PHE A 16 -13.08 -20.04 5.66
CA PHE A 16 -11.63 -20.03 5.43
C PHE A 16 -11.10 -21.20 4.58
N LEU A 17 -11.96 -22.12 4.15
CA LEU A 17 -11.59 -23.34 3.41
C LEU A 17 -12.42 -23.60 2.14
N VAL A 18 -13.11 -22.58 1.62
CA VAL A 18 -13.85 -22.67 0.34
C VAL A 18 -13.09 -22.04 -0.82
N ALA A 19 -11.95 -21.38 -0.59
CA ALA A 19 -11.20 -20.70 -1.66
C ALA A 19 -9.91 -21.41 -2.13
N ILE A 20 -9.52 -22.55 -1.54
CA ILE A 20 -8.16 -23.13 -1.78
C ILE A 20 -8.16 -24.48 -2.52
N SER A 21 -9.29 -25.15 -2.80
CA SER A 21 -9.22 -26.55 -3.25
C SER A 21 -10.14 -26.98 -4.40
N ALA A 22 -10.58 -26.07 -5.25
CA ALA A 22 -11.34 -26.47 -6.44
C ALA A 22 -11.00 -25.60 -7.65
N LEU A 23 -9.81 -25.79 -8.24
CA LEU A 23 -9.66 -25.69 -9.69
C LEU A 23 -8.38 -26.34 -10.23
N THR A 24 -8.08 -27.56 -9.78
CA THR A 24 -7.29 -28.53 -10.53
C THR A 24 -8.05 -29.85 -10.30
N ILE A 25 -8.62 -30.56 -11.26
CA ILE A 25 -8.05 -31.10 -12.48
C ILE A 25 -9.24 -31.37 -13.44
N ALA A 26 -9.32 -30.65 -14.55
CA ALA A 26 -9.92 -31.18 -15.77
C ALA A 26 -8.76 -31.56 -16.67
N SER A 27 -8.58 -32.87 -16.85
CA SER A 27 -7.53 -33.44 -17.68
C SER A 27 -7.82 -33.22 -19.17
N CYS A 28 -6.77 -32.93 -19.93
CA CYS A 28 -6.63 -33.09 -21.38
C CYS A 28 -7.50 -32.23 -22.31
N SER A 29 -6.95 -31.09 -22.74
CA SER A 29 -6.61 -30.87 -24.15
C SER A 29 -5.73 -29.62 -24.27
N LYS A 30 -4.60 -29.76 -24.96
CA LYS A 30 -3.81 -28.75 -25.70
C LYS A 30 -3.87 -27.27 -25.28
N GLU A 31 -2.67 -26.70 -25.24
CA GLU A 31 -2.32 -25.28 -25.10
C GLU A 31 -2.12 -24.86 -23.64
N ASN A 32 -0.86 -24.98 -23.23
CA ASN A 32 -0.32 -24.41 -22.02
C ASN A 32 -0.25 -22.89 -22.20
N ASP A 33 -1.40 -22.21 -22.19
CA ASP A 33 -1.45 -20.79 -21.88
C ASP A 33 -1.36 -20.65 -20.36
N GLU A 34 -0.15 -20.85 -19.84
CA GLU A 34 0.25 -20.18 -18.61
C GLU A 34 0.20 -18.69 -18.92
N VAL A 35 -0.95 -18.07 -18.64
CA VAL A 35 -1.07 -16.62 -18.56
C VAL A 35 -0.16 -16.19 -17.41
N THR A 36 1.12 -15.98 -17.73
CA THR A 36 2.03 -15.29 -16.84
C THR A 36 1.43 -13.89 -16.70
N PRO A 37 0.95 -13.49 -15.51
CA PRO A 37 0.38 -12.16 -15.36
C PRO A 37 1.44 -11.16 -15.82
N GLU A 38 1.04 -10.27 -16.73
CA GLU A 38 1.94 -9.20 -17.17
C GLU A 38 2.40 -8.43 -15.93
N PRO A 39 3.69 -8.06 -15.85
CA PRO A 39 4.15 -7.22 -14.76
C PRO A 39 3.33 -5.93 -14.79
N VAL A 40 2.85 -5.49 -13.63
CA VAL A 40 2.11 -4.23 -13.45
C VAL A 40 2.88 -3.31 -12.52
N SER A 41 2.87 -2.02 -12.85
CA SER A 41 3.41 -1.00 -11.96
C SER A 41 2.50 -0.79 -10.76
N ALA A 42 3.08 -0.66 -9.57
CA ALA A 42 2.35 -0.49 -8.31
C ALA A 42 3.14 0.33 -7.30
N ILE A 43 2.44 1.01 -6.40
CA ILE A 43 3.01 1.68 -5.22
C ILE A 43 2.11 1.43 -4.01
N GLU A 44 2.73 1.09 -2.89
CA GLU A 44 2.04 0.78 -1.63
C GLU A 44 2.73 1.49 -0.46
N ILE A 45 1.94 2.09 0.44
CA ILE A 45 2.43 2.64 1.71
C ILE A 45 2.50 1.48 2.71
N THR A 46 3.70 1.18 3.20
CA THR A 46 3.95 -0.04 4.01
C THR A 46 4.21 0.26 5.48
N SER A 47 4.60 1.49 5.82
CA SER A 47 4.90 1.90 7.20
C SER A 47 3.69 2.39 7.98
N LEU A 48 2.52 2.51 7.35
CA LEU A 48 1.29 3.02 7.93
C LEU A 48 0.12 2.13 7.51
N GLU A 49 -0.82 1.96 8.43
CA GLU A 49 -2.09 1.27 8.18
C GLU A 49 -3.24 2.30 8.13
N ASP A 50 -4.35 1.93 7.50
CA ASP A 50 -5.57 2.74 7.55
C ASP A 50 -6.08 2.87 9.00
N GLY A 51 -6.37 4.10 9.41
CA GLY A 51 -6.70 4.47 10.79
C GLY A 51 -5.50 4.72 11.70
N ALA A 52 -4.25 4.70 11.19
CA ALA A 52 -3.07 4.94 12.00
C ALA A 52 -3.06 6.34 12.66
N ILE A 53 -2.44 6.42 13.85
CA ILE A 53 -2.21 7.68 14.56
C ILE A 53 -0.76 8.09 14.38
N VAL A 54 -0.54 9.30 13.87
CA VAL A 54 0.78 9.91 13.68
C VAL A 54 0.93 11.17 14.52
N GLY A 55 2.16 11.61 14.76
CA GLY A 55 2.41 12.86 15.48
C GLY A 55 2.39 14.06 14.52
N ALA A 56 1.52 15.03 14.77
CA ALA A 56 1.36 16.22 13.91
C ALA A 56 2.66 17.04 13.82
N GLU A 57 3.23 17.40 14.97
CA GLU A 57 4.41 18.28 15.04
C GLU A 57 5.74 17.49 15.13
N THR A 58 5.72 16.22 14.72
CA THR A 58 6.91 15.36 14.80
C THR A 58 7.30 14.87 13.43
N SER A 59 8.59 14.92 13.16
CA SER A 59 9.20 14.27 12.00
C SER A 59 9.06 12.75 12.14
N PHE A 60 8.53 12.08 11.12
CA PHE A 60 8.54 10.61 11.01
C PHE A 60 8.88 10.17 9.59
N GLU A 61 9.41 8.96 9.46
CA GLU A 61 9.75 8.36 8.18
C GLU A 61 8.56 7.53 7.68
N LEU A 62 8.19 7.74 6.42
CA LEU A 62 7.19 6.96 5.70
C LEU A 62 7.89 6.10 4.66
N VAL A 63 7.51 4.82 4.57
CA VAL A 63 8.13 3.83 3.68
C VAL A 63 7.11 3.32 2.67
N THR A 64 7.46 3.37 1.39
CA THR A 64 6.65 2.83 0.29
C THR A 64 7.38 1.73 -0.46
N ALA A 65 6.65 0.66 -0.81
CA ALA A 65 7.11 -0.33 -1.76
C ALA A 65 6.69 0.11 -3.17
N VAL A 66 7.61 0.03 -4.14
CA VAL A 66 7.38 0.47 -5.52
C VAL A 66 7.81 -0.62 -6.49
N SER A 67 6.91 -0.95 -7.42
CA SER A 67 7.14 -1.80 -8.59
C SER A 67 6.95 -0.96 -9.86
N SER A 68 7.93 -0.95 -10.77
CA SER A 68 7.83 -0.31 -12.09
C SER A 68 8.29 -1.26 -13.19
N LEU A 69 7.73 -1.13 -14.40
CA LEU A 69 8.04 -1.95 -15.56
C LEU A 69 9.34 -1.57 -16.26
N SER A 70 9.86 -0.37 -16.00
CA SER A 70 10.88 0.25 -16.84
C SER A 70 12.18 0.63 -16.14
N GLY A 71 12.25 0.48 -14.82
CA GLY A 71 13.41 0.89 -14.04
C GLY A 71 13.52 2.40 -13.82
N THR A 72 12.67 3.17 -14.50
CA THR A 72 12.59 4.62 -14.36
C THR A 72 11.36 4.97 -13.53
N ILE A 73 11.60 5.53 -12.35
CA ILE A 73 10.56 6.10 -11.49
C ILE A 73 10.76 7.62 -11.51
N ALA A 74 9.79 8.35 -12.06
CA ALA A 74 9.82 9.80 -12.13
C ALA A 74 8.83 10.41 -11.13
N GLU A 75 9.21 11.56 -10.55
CA GLU A 75 8.36 12.36 -9.65
C GLU A 75 7.65 11.56 -8.53
N PRO A 76 8.32 10.64 -7.82
CA PRO A 76 7.67 9.89 -6.75
C PRO A 76 7.37 10.81 -5.55
N LYS A 77 6.12 10.79 -5.09
CA LYS A 77 5.66 11.64 -3.99
C LYS A 77 4.56 10.98 -3.16
N VAL A 78 4.38 11.49 -1.94
CA VAL A 78 3.23 11.20 -1.09
C VAL A 78 2.51 12.49 -0.74
N SER A 79 1.17 12.49 -0.83
CA SER A 79 0.33 13.60 -0.45
C SER A 79 -0.50 13.27 0.78
N PHE A 80 -0.65 14.25 1.66
CA PHE A 80 -1.52 14.23 2.82
C PHE A 80 -2.55 15.33 2.65
N THR A 81 -3.81 14.97 2.45
CA THR A 81 -4.91 15.91 2.27
C THR A 81 -5.74 15.96 3.54
N ASN A 82 -5.76 17.12 4.22
CA ASN A 82 -6.58 17.29 5.41
C ASN A 82 -8.07 17.19 5.04
N VAL A 83 -8.76 16.20 5.59
CA VAL A 83 -10.14 15.85 5.22
C VAL A 83 -11.12 17.00 5.49
N LYS A 84 -10.84 17.86 6.47
CA LYS A 84 -11.74 18.96 6.86
C LYS A 84 -11.48 20.24 6.08
N THR A 85 -10.21 20.57 5.84
CA THR A 85 -9.82 21.86 5.24
C THR A 85 -9.49 21.76 3.76
N GLY A 86 -9.25 20.56 3.24
CA GLY A 86 -8.72 20.34 1.89
C GLY A 86 -7.27 20.77 1.71
N GLN A 87 -6.58 21.15 2.79
CA GLN A 87 -5.17 21.54 2.73
C GLN A 87 -4.31 20.31 2.42
N GLN A 88 -3.48 20.41 1.38
CA GLN A 88 -2.59 19.35 0.94
C GLN A 88 -1.15 19.63 1.37
N PHE A 89 -0.47 18.60 1.85
CA PHE A 89 0.97 18.57 2.12
C PHE A 89 1.58 17.50 1.21
N GLU A 90 2.63 17.85 0.47
CA GLU A 90 3.31 16.91 -0.43
C GLU A 90 4.76 16.71 0.01
N PHE A 91 5.21 15.46 -0.01
CA PHE A 91 6.57 15.08 0.36
C PHE A 91 7.16 14.19 -0.74
N GLU A 92 8.44 14.43 -1.06
CA GLU A 92 9.16 13.64 -2.05
C GLU A 92 9.51 12.26 -1.48
N LEU A 93 9.30 11.22 -2.29
CA LEU A 93 9.72 9.86 -1.98
C LEU A 93 11.10 9.59 -2.57
N ILE A 94 12.10 9.46 -1.71
CA ILE A 94 13.51 9.30 -2.09
C ILE A 94 13.94 7.86 -1.83
N GLY A 95 14.66 7.27 -2.79
CA GLY A 95 15.25 5.95 -2.64
C GLY A 95 16.32 5.69 -3.69
N LYS A 96 17.07 4.60 -3.51
CA LYS A 96 18.08 4.19 -4.49
C LYS A 96 17.39 3.44 -5.63
N MET A 97 17.53 3.97 -6.85
CA MET A 97 17.13 3.27 -8.06
C MET A 97 18.26 2.32 -8.49
N PRO A 98 17.98 1.04 -8.78
CA PRO A 98 19.01 0.12 -9.25
C PRO A 98 19.45 0.50 -10.67
N GLU A 99 20.73 0.32 -11.00
CA GLU A 99 21.32 0.68 -12.30
C GLU A 99 21.00 -0.33 -13.43
N ILE A 100 20.00 -1.20 -13.22
CA ILE A 100 19.61 -2.22 -14.20
C ILE A 100 18.55 -1.67 -15.15
N GLU A 101 18.64 -2.03 -16.42
CA GLU A 101 17.53 -1.83 -17.37
C GLU A 101 16.44 -2.88 -17.11
N GLY A 102 15.18 -2.47 -17.16
CA GLY A 102 14.01 -3.35 -17.00
C GLY A 102 13.23 -3.13 -15.72
N ALA A 103 12.33 -4.06 -15.40
CA ALA A 103 11.43 -3.90 -14.25
C ALA A 103 12.21 -3.81 -12.92
N VAL A 104 11.75 -2.94 -12.02
CA VAL A 104 12.38 -2.70 -10.72
C VAL A 104 11.37 -2.83 -9.60
N ASN A 105 11.83 -3.46 -8.51
CA ASN A 105 11.18 -3.47 -7.22
C ASN A 105 12.11 -2.79 -6.22
N THR A 106 11.68 -1.68 -5.65
CA THR A 106 12.48 -0.91 -4.69
C THR A 106 11.62 -0.35 -3.57
N THR A 107 12.29 0.21 -2.57
CA THR A 107 11.65 0.90 -1.45
C THR A 107 12.01 2.38 -1.55
N LEU A 108 11.01 3.24 -1.46
CA LEU A 108 11.20 4.68 -1.34
C LEU A 108 10.79 5.14 0.06
N THR A 109 11.35 6.25 0.49
CA THR A 109 11.13 6.82 1.81
C THR A 109 10.83 8.32 1.72
N ALA A 110 9.90 8.81 2.52
CA ALA A 110 9.65 10.24 2.69
C ALA A 110 9.88 10.63 4.15
N GLN A 111 10.58 11.74 4.36
CA GLN A 111 10.60 12.41 5.65
C GLN A 111 9.37 13.31 5.74
N VAL A 112 8.39 12.91 6.56
CA VAL A 112 7.16 13.68 6.78
C VAL A 112 7.35 14.55 8.01
N ASP A 113 7.11 15.85 7.86
CA ASP A 113 7.14 16.83 8.93
C ASP A 113 6.05 17.91 8.73
N GLY A 114 5.83 18.72 9.77
CA GLY A 114 4.98 19.92 9.66
C GLY A 114 3.47 19.67 9.48
N LEU A 115 2.99 18.45 9.75
CA LEU A 115 1.55 18.19 9.78
C LEU A 115 0.88 18.97 10.93
N ILE A 116 -0.34 19.42 10.71
CA ILE A 116 -1.14 20.02 11.78
C ILE A 116 -2.09 18.96 12.36
N LYS A 117 -2.62 19.20 13.56
CA LYS A 117 -3.62 18.30 14.14
C LYS A 117 -4.82 18.15 13.19
N GLY A 118 -5.17 16.93 12.82
CA GLY A 118 -6.27 16.67 11.89
C GLY A 118 -6.33 15.23 11.41
N GLU A 119 -7.36 14.96 10.60
CA GLU A 119 -7.53 13.71 9.86
C GLU A 119 -7.06 13.95 8.42
N TYR A 120 -6.33 12.99 7.86
CA TYR A 120 -5.70 13.08 6.56
C TYR A 120 -6.00 11.86 5.72
N GLU A 121 -6.34 12.09 4.45
CA GLU A 121 -6.25 11.08 3.40
C GLU A 121 -4.83 11.10 2.82
N VAL A 122 -4.19 9.95 2.74
CA VAL A 122 -2.80 9.79 2.32
C VAL A 122 -2.72 8.95 1.05
N ILE A 123 -2.03 9.48 0.04
CA ILE A 123 -1.89 8.84 -1.27
C ILE A 123 -0.43 8.93 -1.72
N ALA A 124 0.17 7.81 -2.11
CA ALA A 124 1.47 7.77 -2.76
C ALA A 124 1.32 7.67 -4.28
N SER A 125 2.22 8.30 -5.04
CA SER A 125 2.19 8.26 -6.49
C SER A 125 3.58 8.37 -7.12
N PHE A 126 3.72 7.88 -8.34
CA PHE A 126 4.87 8.15 -9.21
C PHE A 126 4.45 8.12 -10.67
N GLN A 127 5.27 8.71 -11.54
CA GLN A 127 5.09 8.69 -12.99
C GLN A 127 6.00 7.64 -13.64
N GLU A 128 5.41 6.80 -14.47
CA GLU A 128 6.14 5.89 -15.35
C GLU A 128 6.39 6.56 -16.71
N THR A 129 7.63 6.52 -17.20
CA THR A 129 8.05 7.26 -18.40
C THR A 129 7.93 6.47 -19.69
N LEU A 130 8.00 5.12 -19.63
CA LEU A 130 7.92 4.26 -20.81
C LEU A 130 6.48 3.88 -21.19
N VAL A 131 5.52 4.11 -20.29
CA VAL A 131 4.09 3.90 -20.53
C VAL A 131 3.43 5.27 -20.57
N THR A 132 2.93 5.67 -21.74
CA THR A 132 2.46 7.04 -22.00
C THR A 132 1.57 7.59 -20.88
N ASN A 133 2.10 8.56 -20.12
CA ASN A 133 1.39 9.31 -19.07
C ASN A 133 0.68 8.44 -18.02
N ASN A 134 1.28 7.32 -17.61
CA ASN A 134 0.70 6.51 -16.54
C ASN A 134 1.19 7.00 -15.17
N ILE A 135 0.29 7.63 -14.41
CA ILE A 135 0.51 7.92 -12.99
C ILE A 135 0.03 6.71 -12.21
N VAL A 136 0.95 6.09 -11.49
CA VAL A 136 0.67 4.96 -10.61
C VAL A 136 0.35 5.53 -9.23
N ILE A 137 -0.76 5.10 -8.64
CA ILE A 137 -1.31 5.66 -7.40
C ILE A 137 -1.57 4.51 -6.43
N SER A 138 -1.28 4.71 -5.14
CA SER A 138 -1.60 3.75 -4.09
C SER A 138 -3.10 3.74 -3.77
N GLU A 139 -3.53 2.74 -3.02
CA GLU A 139 -4.78 2.87 -2.26
C GLU A 139 -4.69 4.06 -1.30
N ALA A 140 -5.82 4.74 -1.09
CA ALA A 140 -5.91 5.83 -0.13
C ALA A 140 -6.03 5.24 1.29
N ILE A 141 -5.23 5.75 2.22
CA ILE A 141 -5.33 5.41 3.64
C ILE A 141 -5.65 6.65 4.46
N ASN A 142 -6.39 6.49 5.55
CA ASN A 142 -6.72 7.56 6.46
C ASN A 142 -5.78 7.51 7.66
N VAL A 143 -5.25 8.66 8.07
CA VAL A 143 -4.46 8.77 9.30
C VAL A 143 -4.93 9.94 10.14
N THR A 144 -4.75 9.82 11.45
CA THR A 144 -5.04 10.90 12.40
C THR A 144 -3.75 11.47 12.96
N ALA A 145 -3.48 12.74 12.68
CA ALA A 145 -2.37 13.48 13.25
C ALA A 145 -2.79 14.08 14.60
N LEU A 146 -2.14 13.65 15.69
CA LEU A 146 -2.36 14.18 17.04
C LEU A 146 -1.12 14.92 17.56
N PRO A 147 -1.29 15.89 18.47
CA PRO A 147 -0.17 16.43 19.22
C PRO A 147 0.52 15.29 19.98
N LYS A 148 1.85 15.32 20.05
CA LYS A 148 2.59 14.40 20.92
C LYS A 148 2.15 14.64 22.37
N GLU A 149 1.60 13.62 23.03
CA GLU A 149 1.30 13.75 24.46
C GLU A 149 2.60 14.11 25.20
N PRO A 150 2.59 15.12 26.10
CA PRO A 150 3.70 15.34 26.98
C PRO A 150 3.87 14.06 27.81
N LYS A 151 5.03 13.40 27.69
CA LYS A 151 5.38 12.31 28.59
C LYS A 151 5.35 12.88 30.02
N ASN A 152 4.37 12.46 30.82
CA ASN A 152 4.36 12.67 32.26
C ASN A 152 5.55 11.95 32.92
#